data_AF-A0A7X5N3E2-F1
#
_entry.id   AF-A0A7X5N3E2-F1
#
_cell.length_a   1.000
_cell.length_b   1.000
_cell.length_c   1.000
_cell.angle_alpha   90.00
_cell.angle_beta   90.00
_cell.angle_gamma   90.00
#
_symmetry.space_group_name_H-M   'P 1'
#
loop_
_entity.id
_entity.type
_entity.pdbx_description
1 polymer ?
#
loop_
_entity_poly.entity_id
_entity_poly.type
_entity_poly.pdbx_seq_one_letter_code
_entity_poly.pdbx_strand_id
1 'polypeptide(L)'
;FTRVDGHWQPAAPGFAVALGRHGSAWGDGLHPAQAQGPQKREGDGRSPAGVFAIGPAFGYAQQIDSAMPYQAMSATHYCMDVPSSPLYNRIVDAAQVGEAAVAGST
;
A
#
# COMPACT_ATOMS: atom_id res chain seq x y z
N PHE A 1 0.47 -18.08 -6.48
CA PHE A 1 0.25 -19.29 -5.66
C PHE A 1 -1.17 -19.77 -5.90
N THR A 2 -1.40 -21.08 -5.86
CA THR A 2 -2.73 -21.70 -5.89
C THR A 2 -2.96 -22.45 -4.58
N ARG A 3 -4.21 -22.59 -4.15
CA ARG A 3 -4.54 -23.36 -2.95
C ARG A 3 -4.88 -24.79 -3.35
N VAL A 4 -4.05 -25.75 -2.92
CA VAL A 4 -4.20 -27.19 -3.17
C VAL A 4 -4.24 -27.90 -1.81
N ASP A 5 -5.30 -28.68 -1.55
CA ASP A 5 -5.53 -29.38 -0.27
C ASP A 5 -5.40 -28.47 0.96
N GLY A 6 -5.86 -27.23 0.84
CA GLY A 6 -5.80 -26.24 1.92
C GLY A 6 -4.47 -25.50 2.05
N HIS A 7 -3.42 -25.92 1.33
CA HIS A 7 -2.08 -25.33 1.36
C HIS A 7 -1.81 -24.45 0.13
N TRP A 8 -1.05 -23.37 0.33
CA TRP A 8 -0.59 -22.53 -0.78
C TRP A 8 0.63 -23.13 -1.46
N GLN A 9 0.56 -23.33 -2.77
CA GLN A 9 1.66 -23.82 -3.60
C GLN A 9 2.04 -22.80 -4.68
N PRO A 10 3.32 -22.69 -5.08
CA PRO A 10 3.72 -21.81 -6.17
C PRO A 10 2.92 -22.13 -7.44
N ALA A 11 2.36 -21.11 -8.08
CA ALA A 11 1.55 -21.28 -9.29
C ALA A 11 2.39 -21.27 -10.58
N ALA A 12 3.66 -20.84 -10.47
CA ALA A 12 4.59 -20.70 -11.57
C ALA A 12 6.03 -20.73 -11.03
N PRO A 13 7.03 -20.97 -11.90
CA PRO A 13 8.43 -20.79 -11.55
C PRO A 13 8.73 -19.35 -11.10
N GLY A 14 9.77 -19.19 -10.28
CA GLY A 14 10.28 -17.86 -9.92
C GLY A 14 10.88 -17.14 -11.14
N PHE A 15 10.83 -15.82 -11.12
CA PHE A 15 11.46 -14.95 -12.13
C PHE A 15 12.24 -13.83 -11.44
N ALA A 16 13.15 -13.20 -12.16
CA ALA A 16 13.97 -12.11 -11.63
C ALA A 16 13.11 -10.87 -11.34
N VAL A 17 13.28 -10.28 -10.16
CA VAL A 17 12.59 -9.06 -9.73
C VAL A 17 13.59 -8.00 -9.29
N ALA A 18 13.22 -6.73 -9.44
CA ALA A 18 13.97 -5.63 -8.85
C ALA A 18 13.55 -5.48 -7.37
N LEU A 19 14.54 -5.38 -6.48
CA LEU A 19 14.34 -5.09 -5.07
C LEU A 19 14.98 -3.74 -4.73
N GLY A 20 14.59 -3.17 -3.59
CA GLY A 20 15.26 -1.99 -3.04
C GLY A 20 16.77 -2.23 -2.89
N ARG A 21 17.57 -1.15 -2.92
CA ARG A 21 19.04 -1.20 -2.86
C ARG A 21 19.60 -2.00 -1.66
N HIS A 22 18.82 -2.15 -0.59
CA HIS A 22 19.17 -2.93 0.59
C HIS A 22 18.46 -4.29 0.68
N GLY A 23 17.78 -4.74 -0.38
CA GLY A 23 17.02 -5.98 -0.44
C GLY A 23 15.58 -5.80 0.05
N SER A 24 15.06 -6.77 0.81
CA SER A 24 13.71 -6.73 1.38
C SER A 24 13.69 -6.75 2.91
N ALA A 25 12.55 -6.40 3.50
CA ALA A 25 12.26 -6.50 4.92
C ALA A 25 10.77 -6.78 5.16
N TRP A 26 10.43 -7.45 6.25
CA TRP A 26 9.05 -7.77 6.60
C TRP A 26 8.22 -6.50 6.73
N GLY A 27 7.17 -6.40 5.91
CA GLY A 27 6.19 -5.31 6.00
C GLY A 27 4.97 -5.72 6.81
N ASP A 28 4.09 -4.74 7.01
CA ASP A 28 2.81 -4.94 7.69
C ASP A 28 1.79 -5.55 6.71
N GLY A 29 1.86 -6.87 6.52
CA GLY A 29 1.03 -7.64 5.60
C GLY A 29 -0.08 -8.46 6.26
N LEU A 30 -0.75 -9.28 5.46
CA LEU A 30 -1.81 -10.24 5.84
C LEU A 30 -1.26 -11.52 6.50
N HIS A 31 -0.03 -11.50 6.99
CA HIS A 31 0.61 -12.61 7.68
C HIS A 31 0.81 -12.27 9.16
N PRO A 32 0.98 -13.27 10.04
CA PRO A 32 1.40 -13.02 11.42
C PRO A 32 2.72 -12.25 11.49
N ALA A 33 2.92 -11.50 12.58
CA ALA A 33 4.16 -10.77 12.82
C ALA A 33 5.37 -11.72 12.76
N GLN A 34 6.40 -11.32 12.04
CA GLN A 34 7.59 -12.14 11.82
C GLN A 34 8.68 -11.75 12.82
N ALA A 35 8.97 -12.65 13.75
CA ALA A 35 9.89 -12.38 14.87
C ALA A 35 11.38 -12.31 14.46
N GLN A 36 11.72 -12.75 13.24
CA GLN A 36 13.09 -12.81 12.75
C GLN A 36 13.24 -12.02 11.45
N GLY A 37 14.42 -11.42 11.28
CA GLY A 37 14.78 -10.67 10.09
C GLY A 37 14.45 -9.18 10.17
N PRO A 38 14.90 -8.40 9.16
CA PRO A 38 14.72 -6.96 9.15
C PRO A 38 13.24 -6.60 9.01
N GLN A 39 12.82 -5.58 9.76
CA GLN A 39 11.47 -5.01 9.69
C GLN A 39 11.50 -3.76 8.80
N LYS A 40 10.50 -3.64 7.93
CA LYS A 40 10.40 -2.55 6.96
C LYS A 40 10.23 -1.23 7.71
N ARG A 41 11.00 -0.23 7.32
CA ARG A 41 10.87 1.15 7.81
C ARG A 41 10.87 2.11 6.63
N GLU A 42 10.22 3.26 6.77
CA GLU A 42 10.31 4.28 5.74
C GLU A 42 11.76 4.74 5.53
N GLY A 43 12.15 5.00 4.29
CA GLY A 43 13.52 5.43 3.94
C GLY A 43 14.63 4.37 4.04
N ASP A 44 14.33 3.15 4.50
CA ASP A 44 15.33 2.09 4.70
C ASP A 44 15.94 1.52 3.39
N GLY A 45 15.38 1.89 2.24
CA GLY A 45 15.84 1.43 0.92
C GLY A 45 15.55 -0.06 0.65
N ARG A 46 14.59 -0.66 1.36
CA ARG A 46 14.17 -2.05 1.20
C ARG A 46 12.77 -2.16 0.58
N SER A 47 12.53 -3.22 -0.17
CA SER A 47 11.17 -3.60 -0.61
C SER A 47 10.42 -4.31 0.53
N PRO A 48 9.11 -4.10 0.70
CA PRO A 48 8.32 -4.85 1.67
C PRO A 48 8.20 -6.32 1.26
N ALA A 49 8.46 -7.23 2.20
CA ALA A 49 8.24 -8.66 2.07
C ALA A 49 6.97 -9.04 2.83
N GLY A 50 6.15 -9.90 2.22
CA GLY A 50 4.88 -10.32 2.79
C GLY A 50 3.80 -10.56 1.73
N VAL A 51 2.57 -10.66 2.20
CA VAL A 51 1.34 -10.73 1.39
C VAL A 51 0.53 -9.50 1.74
N PHE A 52 0.12 -8.71 0.76
CA PHE A 52 -0.56 -7.43 0.98
C PHE A 52 -1.89 -7.41 0.24
N ALA A 53 -2.87 -6.70 0.80
CA ALA A 53 -4.08 -6.37 0.06
C ALA A 53 -3.77 -5.30 -0.98
N ILE A 54 -4.39 -5.40 -2.16
CA ILE A 54 -4.39 -4.32 -3.14
C ILE A 54 -5.63 -3.47 -2.84
N GLY A 55 -5.42 -2.19 -2.55
CA GLY A 55 -6.49 -1.23 -2.30
C GLY A 55 -7.27 -0.86 -3.56
N PRO A 56 -8.26 0.05 -3.46
CA PRO A 56 -8.98 0.55 -4.63
C PRO A 56 -8.02 1.23 -5.62
N ALA A 57 -8.34 1.14 -6.90
CA ALA A 57 -7.77 2.07 -7.87
C ALA A 57 -8.33 3.48 -7.61
N PHE A 58 -7.57 4.50 -8.00
CA PHE A 58 -7.99 5.88 -7.86
C PHE A 58 -7.49 6.73 -9.03
N GLY A 59 -8.17 7.82 -9.33
CA GLY A 59 -7.77 8.78 -10.37
C GLY A 59 -8.84 9.80 -10.66
N TYR A 60 -8.61 10.67 -11.64
CA TYR A 60 -9.50 11.81 -11.93
C TYR A 60 -10.70 11.50 -12.83
N ALA A 61 -10.78 10.29 -13.40
CA ALA A 61 -11.96 9.89 -14.14
C ALA A 61 -13.13 9.73 -13.16
N GLN A 62 -14.35 10.03 -13.61
CA GLN A 62 -15.53 9.80 -12.77
C GLN A 62 -15.80 8.29 -12.57
N GLN A 63 -15.44 7.48 -13.56
CA GLN A 63 -15.58 6.03 -13.56
C GLN A 63 -14.57 5.39 -14.52
N ILE A 64 -14.28 4.11 -14.30
CA ILE A 64 -13.44 3.29 -15.19
C ILE A 64 -14.11 1.94 -15.44
N ASP A 65 -13.79 1.31 -16.57
CA ASP A 65 -14.15 -0.08 -16.84
C ASP A 65 -13.12 -1.01 -16.16
N SER A 66 -13.38 -1.39 -14.91
CA SER A 66 -12.49 -2.23 -14.11
C SER A 66 -13.28 -3.05 -13.11
N ALA A 67 -12.81 -4.27 -12.85
CA ALA A 67 -13.32 -5.11 -11.77
C ALA A 67 -12.79 -4.69 -10.38
N MET A 68 -11.76 -3.83 -10.31
CA MET A 68 -11.26 -3.33 -9.03
C MET A 68 -12.17 -2.21 -8.51
N PRO A 69 -12.40 -2.09 -7.19
CA PRO A 69 -13.03 -0.92 -6.60
C PRO A 69 -12.29 0.35 -7.05
N TYR A 70 -13.05 1.41 -7.35
CA TYR A 70 -12.50 2.66 -7.88
C TYR A 70 -12.97 3.86 -7.06
N GLN A 71 -12.02 4.74 -6.71
CA GLN A 71 -12.28 6.03 -6.07
C GLN A 71 -11.96 7.16 -7.06
N ALA A 72 -13.02 7.80 -7.56
CA ALA A 72 -12.89 9.03 -8.33
C ALA A 72 -12.37 10.16 -7.43
N MET A 73 -11.24 10.76 -7.82
CA MET A 73 -10.56 11.81 -7.08
C MET A 73 -10.93 13.19 -7.63
N SER A 74 -10.91 14.17 -6.73
CA SER A 74 -11.10 15.60 -7.00
C SER A 74 -9.86 16.38 -6.53
N ALA A 75 -9.86 17.70 -6.75
CA ALA A 75 -8.82 18.59 -6.23
C ALA A 75 -8.76 18.66 -4.69
N THR A 76 -9.78 18.16 -3.99
CA THR A 76 -9.81 18.13 -2.51
C THR A 76 -9.25 16.83 -1.94
N HIS A 77 -8.85 15.87 -2.78
CA HIS A 77 -8.28 14.62 -2.31
C HIS A 77 -6.77 14.73 -2.08
N TYR A 78 -6.32 14.24 -0.92
CA TYR A 78 -4.92 14.24 -0.52
C TYR A 78 -4.44 12.83 -0.20
N CYS A 79 -3.29 12.46 -0.76
CA CYS A 79 -2.49 11.35 -0.26
C CYS A 79 -1.66 11.89 0.91
N MET A 80 -2.11 11.65 2.13
CA MET A 80 -1.53 12.27 3.33
C MET A 80 -0.11 11.76 3.58
N ASP A 81 0.87 12.67 3.43
CA ASP A 81 2.31 12.39 3.59
C ASP A 81 2.95 13.18 4.73
N VAL A 82 2.17 13.49 5.77
CA VAL A 82 2.65 14.20 6.98
C VAL A 82 2.86 13.17 8.10
N PRO A 83 4.10 12.82 8.49
CA PRO A 83 4.36 11.69 9.41
C PRO A 83 3.74 11.84 10.80
N SER A 84 3.54 13.07 11.29
CA SER A 84 2.91 13.35 12.58
C SER A 84 1.38 13.36 12.52
N SER A 85 0.78 13.31 11.33
CA SER A 85 -0.67 13.35 11.16
C SER A 85 -1.30 12.00 11.53
N PRO A 86 -2.45 11.99 12.23
CA PRO A 86 -3.22 10.76 12.43
C PRO A 86 -3.79 10.20 11.11
N LEU A 87 -3.74 10.98 10.02
CA LEU A 87 -4.18 10.59 8.69
C LEU A 87 -3.02 10.12 7.80
N TYR A 88 -1.77 10.05 8.30
CA TYR A 88 -0.61 9.64 7.52
C TYR A 88 -0.83 8.30 6.80
N ASN A 89 -0.34 8.21 5.55
CA ASN A 89 -0.47 7.05 4.67
C ASN A 89 -1.94 6.67 4.38
N ARG A 90 -2.81 7.69 4.21
CA ARG A 90 -4.22 7.52 3.79
C ARG A 90 -4.58 8.51 2.70
N ILE A 91 -5.49 8.11 1.82
CA ILE A 91 -6.18 9.03 0.92
C ILE A 91 -7.37 9.60 1.70
N VAL A 92 -7.46 10.93 1.76
CA VAL A 92 -8.55 11.66 2.44
C VAL A 92 -9.11 12.74 1.54
N ASP A 93 -10.32 13.21 1.86
CA ASP A 93 -10.96 14.34 1.18
C ASP A 93 -11.04 15.53 2.16
N ALA A 94 -10.39 16.64 1.82
CA ALA A 94 -10.38 17.87 2.62
C ALA A 94 -11.79 18.42 2.86
N ALA A 95 -12.73 18.17 1.95
CA ALA A 95 -14.14 18.53 2.16
C ALA A 95 -14.79 17.76 3.33
N GLN A 96 -14.22 16.62 3.72
CA GLN A 96 -14.73 15.76 4.80
C GLN A 96 -13.92 15.93 6.10
N VAL A 97 -12.58 16.00 6.00
CA VAL A 97 -11.70 16.10 7.19
C VAL A 97 -11.36 17.54 7.58
N GLY A 98 -11.65 18.51 6.70
CA GLY A 98 -11.32 19.92 6.86
C GLY A 98 -9.91 20.28 6.38
N GLU A 99 -9.76 21.49 5.82
CA GLU A 99 -8.50 22.01 5.25
C GLU A 99 -7.33 21.98 6.25
N ALA A 100 -7.59 22.27 7.53
CA ALA A 100 -6.56 22.24 8.55
C ALA A 100 -5.98 20.83 8.79
N ALA A 101 -6.76 19.78 8.54
CA ALA A 101 -6.32 18.39 8.76
C ALA A 101 -5.41 17.87 7.64
N VAL A 102 -5.46 18.49 6.45
CA VAL A 102 -4.61 18.15 5.29
C VAL A 102 -3.38 19.07 5.16
N ALA A 103 -3.27 20.08 6.03
CA ALA A 103 -2.21 21.07 5.97
C ALA A 103 -0.81 20.44 6.00
N GLY A 104 0.07 20.92 5.11
CA GLY A 104 1.44 20.41 4.96
C GLY A 104 1.58 19.17 4.09
N SER A 105 0.46 18.56 3.67
CA SER A 105 0.47 17.55 2.61
C SER A 105 0.41 18.27 1.27
N THR A 106 1.55 18.43 0.60
CA THR A 106 1.69 19.13 -0.70
C THR A 106 2.34 18.24 -1.74
#